data_AF-A0A3P1YG14-F1
#
_entry.id   AF-A0A3P1YG14-F1
#
_cell.length_a   1.000
_cell.length_b   1.000
_cell.length_c   1.000
_cell.angle_alpha   90.00
_cell.angle_beta   90.00
_cell.angle_gamma   90.00
#
_symmetry.space_group_name_H-M   'P 1'
#
loop_
_entity.id
_entity.type
_entity.pdbx_description
1 polymer ?
#
loop_
_entity_poly.entity_id
_entity_poly.type
_entity_poly.pdbx_seq_one_letter_code
_entity_poly.pdbx_strand_id
1 'polypeptide(L)' 'MEETGYRYFKRDVSWLSFNYRVLLEAADETLPIYERIRFLSIYASNLEEFYEIRVAEHRGTIMKGIFTAEDVGLAEETL' A
#
# COMPACT_ATOMS: atom_id res chain seq x y z
N MET A 1 11.20 -26.20 -21.68
CA MET A 1 11.94 -25.64 -20.54
C MET A 1 10.95 -24.80 -19.78
N GLU A 2 10.46 -25.29 -18.66
CA GLU A 2 9.47 -24.57 -17.84
C GLU A 2 10.25 -23.51 -17.04
N GLU A 3 10.02 -22.23 -17.33
CA GLU A 3 10.54 -21.16 -16.49
C GLU A 3 9.91 -21.29 -15.10
N THR A 4 10.64 -21.86 -14.16
CA THR A 4 10.31 -21.76 -12.73
C THR A 4 10.62 -20.33 -12.27
N GLY A 5 9.83 -19.38 -12.74
CA GLY A 5 9.89 -17.99 -12.30
C GLY A 5 9.38 -17.88 -10.87
N TYR A 6 10.21 -17.34 -9.97
CA TYR A 6 9.78 -17.04 -8.61
C TYR A 6 8.59 -16.07 -8.65
N ARG A 7 7.46 -16.49 -8.06
CA ARG A 7 6.27 -15.64 -7.95
C ARG A 7 6.43 -14.69 -6.76
N TYR A 8 6.81 -13.44 -7.04
CA TYR A 8 6.94 -12.41 -6.01
C TYR A 8 5.58 -11.76 -5.71
N PHE A 9 5.36 -11.45 -4.43
CA PHE A 9 4.23 -10.63 -4.01
C PHE A 9 4.52 -9.14 -4.26
N LYS A 10 3.47 -8.38 -4.60
CA LYS A 10 3.57 -6.91 -4.68
C LYS A 10 3.98 -6.38 -3.31
N ARG A 11 5.00 -5.51 -3.28
CA ARG A 11 5.59 -4.94 -2.06
C ARG A 11 4.53 -4.38 -1.11
N ASP A 12 3.59 -3.59 -1.64
CA ASP A 12 2.59 -2.91 -0.81
C ASP A 12 1.58 -3.89 -0.22
N VAL A 13 1.27 -4.98 -0.93
CA VAL A 13 0.43 -6.06 -0.41
C VAL A 13 1.14 -6.80 0.72
N SER A 14 2.43 -7.08 0.56
CA SER A 14 3.25 -7.67 1.63
C SER A 14 3.32 -6.75 2.86
N TRP A 15 3.42 -5.44 2.65
CA TRP A 15 3.42 -4.45 3.73
C TRP A 15 2.07 -4.40 4.45
N LEU A 16 0.94 -4.39 3.72
CA LEU A 16 -0.40 -4.45 4.31
C LEU A 16 -0.63 -5.75 5.10
N SER A 17 -0.13 -6.88 4.60
CA SER A 17 -0.17 -8.16 5.31
C SER A 17 0.67 -8.14 6.60
N PHE A 18 1.79 -7.42 6.60
CA PHE A 18 2.53 -7.15 7.84
C PHE A 18 1.71 -6.31 8.82
N ASN A 19 1.14 -5.19 8.39
CA ASN A 19 0.35 -4.34 9.31
C ASN A 19 -0.91 -5.06 9.81
N TYR A 20 -1.49 -5.96 9.00
CA TYR A 20 -2.59 -6.82 9.45
C TYR A 20 -2.18 -7.74 10.60
N ARG A 21 -0.93 -8.25 10.62
CA ARG A 21 -0.44 -9.04 11.76
C ARG A 21 -0.33 -8.21 13.04
N VAL A 22 0.01 -6.92 12.94
CA VAL A 22 -0.02 -5.99 14.09
C VAL A 22 -1.45 -5.86 14.64
N LEU A 23 -2.46 -5.83 13.75
CA LEU A 23 -3.86 -5.80 14.16
C LEU A 23 -4.31 -7.11 14.84
N LEU A 24 -3.74 -8.26 14.45
CA LEU A 24 -4.00 -9.54 15.12
C LEU A 24 -3.53 -9.51 16.58
N GLU A 25 -2.38 -8.90 16.87
CA GLU A 25 -1.90 -8.72 18.26
C GLU A 25 -2.88 -7.85 19.08
N ALA A 26 -3.47 -6.82 18.47
CA ALA A 26 -4.51 -6.04 19.15
C ALA A 26 -5.79 -6.85 19.45
N ALA A 27 -6.08 -7.87 18.64
CA ALA A 27 -7.24 -8.74 18.81
C ALA A 27 -7.00 -9.89 19.79
N ASP A 28 -5.74 -10.20 20.14
CA ASP A 28 -5.39 -11.31 21.01
C ASP A 28 -5.83 -11.06 22.47
N GLU A 29 -6.83 -11.82 22.94
CA GLU A 29 -7.35 -11.74 24.31
C GLU A 29 -6.40 -12.31 25.37
N THR A 30 -5.34 -13.03 24.95
CA THR A 30 -4.30 -13.51 25.87
C THR A 30 -3.35 -12.40 26.30
N LEU A 31 -3.32 -11.28 25.58
CA LEU A 31 -2.54 -10.10 25.93
C LEU A 31 -3.29 -9.17 26.91
N PRO A 32 -2.56 -8.51 27.83
CA PRO A 32 -3.15 -7.47 28.67
C PRO A 32 -3.82 -6.37 27.84
N ILE A 33 -4.95 -5.84 28.32
CA ILE A 33 -5.74 -4.83 27.59
C ILE A 33 -4.93 -3.61 27.15
N TYR A 34 -3.96 -3.19 27.97
CA TYR A 34 -3.10 -2.06 27.64
C TYR A 34 -2.15 -2.36 26.47
N GLU A 35 -1.66 -3.59 26.35
CA GLU A 35 -0.82 -4.00 25.22
C GLU A 35 -1.62 -4.03 23.92
N ARG A 36 -2.86 -4.52 23.98
CA ARG A 36 -3.79 -4.51 22.84
C ARG A 36 -4.08 -3.10 22.35
N ILE A 37 -4.31 -2.16 23.28
CA ILE A 37 -4.49 -0.73 22.94
C ILE A 37 -3.22 -0.17 22.30
N ARG A 38 -2.03 -0.51 22.81
CA ARG A 38 -0.76 -0.11 22.20
C ARG A 38 -0.64 -0.64 20.76
N PHE A 39 -1.00 -1.90 20.52
CA PHE A 39 -1.00 -2.47 19.16
C PHE A 39 -1.98 -1.77 18.23
N LEU A 40 -3.16 -1.34 18.72
CA LEU A 40 -4.08 -0.50 17.93
C LEU A 40 -3.43 0.84 17.55
N SER A 41 -2.74 1.50 18.49
CA SER A 41 -2.03 2.74 18.19
C SER A 41 -0.92 2.53 17.15
N ILE A 42 -0.13 1.46 17.29
CA ILE A 42 0.93 1.11 16.34
C ILE A 42 0.33 0.83 14.94
N TYR A 43 -0.73 0.03 14.87
CA TYR A 43 -1.43 -0.26 13.61
C TYR A 43 -1.89 1.02 12.90
N ALA A 44 -2.49 1.96 13.65
CA ALA A 44 -2.99 3.22 13.11
C ALA A 44 -1.86 4.11 12.60
N SER A 45 -0.78 4.30 13.38
CA SER A 45 0.38 5.11 12.97
C SER A 45 1.08 4.51 11.74
N ASN A 46 1.25 3.19 11.70
CA ASN A 46 1.80 2.52 10.51
C ASN A 46 0.92 2.78 9.29
N LEU A 47 -0.41 2.68 9.45
CA LEU A 47 -1.35 2.88 8.35
C LEU A 47 -1.29 4.32 7.84
N GLU A 48 -1.23 5.31 8.72
CA GLU A 48 -1.06 6.72 8.36
C GLU A 48 0.21 6.92 7.51
N GLU A 49 1.36 6.41 7.96
CA GLU A 49 2.63 6.47 7.21
C GLU A 49 2.50 5.82 5.82
N PHE A 50 1.80 4.67 5.73
CA PHE A 50 1.55 4.01 4.45
C PHE A 50 0.74 4.90 3.50
N TYR A 51 -0.26 5.63 3.99
CA TYR A 51 -1.02 6.56 3.16
C TYR A 51 -0.18 7.75 2.70
N GLU A 52 0.58 8.36 3.60
CA GLU A 52 1.43 9.50 3.29
C GLU A 52 2.49 9.19 2.25
N ILE A 53 3.08 8.00 2.32
CA ILE A 53 4.19 7.61 1.43
C ILE A 53 3.66 6.85 0.21
N ARG A 54 3.02 5.69 0.43
CA ARG A 54 2.70 4.73 -0.65
C ARG A 54 1.50 5.15 -1.46
N VAL A 55 0.43 5.60 -0.83
CA VAL A 55 -0.76 6.02 -1.57
C VAL A 55 -0.49 7.31 -2.34
N ALA A 56 0.28 8.24 -1.76
CA ALA A 56 0.74 9.43 -2.48
C ALA A 56 1.60 9.09 -3.71
N GLU A 57 2.53 8.14 -3.59
CA GLU A 57 3.36 7.65 -4.71
C GLU A 57 2.49 7.07 -5.85
N HIS A 58 1.51 6.22 -5.51
CA HIS A 58 0.58 5.65 -6.50
C HIS A 58 -0.27 6.73 -7.18
N ARG A 59 -0.81 7.67 -6.41
CA ARG A 59 -1.57 8.80 -6.97
C ARG A 59 -0.73 9.65 -7.91
N GLY A 60 0.52 9.93 -7.55
CA GLY A 60 1.45 10.68 -8.40
C GLY A 60 1.72 9.96 -9.72
N THR A 61 1.90 8.63 -9.67
CA THR A 61 2.13 7.80 -10.86
C THR A 61 0.91 7.75 -11.78
N ILE A 62 -0.28 7.54 -11.21
CA ILE A 62 -1.53 7.54 -11.95
C ILE A 62 -1.78 8.91 -12.60
N MET A 63 -1.61 10.00 -11.85
CA MET A 63 -1.82 11.35 -12.36
C MET A 63 -0.89 11.67 -13.52
N LYS A 64 0.40 11.31 -13.42
CA LYS A 64 1.36 11.46 -14.52
C LYS A 64 0.92 10.68 -15.76
N GLY A 65 0.46 9.44 -15.57
CA GLY A 65 -0.03 8.61 -16.67
C GLY A 65 -1.23 9.23 -17.40
N ILE A 66 -2.17 9.81 -16.65
CA ILE A 66 -3.34 10.52 -17.19
C ILE A 66 -2.88 11.76 -17.98
N PHE A 67 -2.03 12.61 -17.41
CA PHE A 67 -1.50 13.79 -18.10
C PHE A 67 -0.82 13.43 -19.43
N THR A 68 0.07 12.43 -19.43
CA THR A 68 0.72 11.98 -20.68
C THR A 68 -0.26 11.42 -21.71
N ALA A 69 -1.37 10.81 -21.29
CA ALA A 69 -2.38 10.30 -22.22
C ALA A 69 -3.20 11.44 -22.85
N GLU A 70 -3.57 12.44 -22.05
CA GLU A 70 -4.28 13.65 -22.52
C GLU A 70 -3.40 14.48 -23.47
N ASP A 71 -2.12 14.68 -23.15
CA ASP A 71 -1.18 15.42 -24.00
C ASP A 71 -0.97 14.73 -25.36
N VAL A 72 -0.91 13.39 -25.40
CA VAL A 72 -0.82 12.63 -26.65
C VAL A 72 -2.11 12.75 -27.47
N GLY A 73 -3.27 12.68 -26.82
CA GLY A 73 -4.57 12.83 -27.50
C GLY A 73 -4.74 14.22 -28.13
N LEU A 74 -4.35 15.29 -27.43
CA LEU A 74 -4.38 16.66 -27.97
C LEU A 74 -3.41 16.84 -29.15
N ALA A 75 -2.23 16.21 -29.10
CA ALA A 75 -1.26 16.27 -30.19
C ALA A 75 -1.77 15.55 -31.46
N GLU A 76 -2.50 14.44 -31.31
CA GLU A 76 -3.13 13.73 -32.44
C GLU A 76 -4.31 14.49 -33.05
N GLU A 77 -5.06 15.28 -32.26
CA GLU A 77 -6.22 16.05 -32.73
C GLU A 77 -5.85 17.35 -33.48
N THR A 78 -4.62 17.82 -33.33
CA THR A 78 -4.11 19.06 -33.95
C THR A 78 -3.35 18.82 -35.27
N LEU A 79 -3.24 17.56 -35.72
CA LEU A 79 -2.65 17.12 -36.99
C LEU A 79 -3.72 16.81 -38.04
#